data_AF-A0A602TUV0-F1
#
_entry.id   AF-A0A602TUV0-F1
#
_cell.length_a   1.000
_cell.length_b   1.000
_cell.length_c   1.000
_cell.angle_alpha   90.00
_cell.angle_beta   90.00
_cell.angle_gamma   90.00
#
_symmetry.space_group_name_H-M   'P 1'
#
loop_
_entity.id
_entity.type
_entity.pdbx_description
1 polymer ?
#
loop_
_entity_poly.entity_id
_entity_poly.type
_entity_poly.pdbx_seq_one_letter_code
_entity_poly.pdbx_strand_id
1 'polypeptide(L)'
;LTVTTSAATTIPAGTRWQRADGVVYSLADAIVIDRAGTTEITVTALAAGEAGNTGENTLLTLITPVACVVSDAITVKGFSGGADIESAAELLSRLEYRVQYPPFGGNQFDYVRWAREVSGVTRAWCFPTWKGGGTVGVTFVMDNRSNIFPQPADVERVADYIAGHTDPITGLIVGQPDGVNVTVFAPKAKPVNPRIYISPKTAELKQAITHAINTMFFNEVTPGGALAPSRIIRAVAGVTGLDDFEVRFPTEIQRSENTELLTPGTIEWL
;
A
#
# COMPACT_ATOMS: atom_id res chain seq x y z
N LEU A 1 -14.35 -12.57 -9.55
CA LEU A 1 -14.13 -14.03 -9.56
C LEU A 1 -14.97 -14.61 -10.68
N THR A 2 -14.39 -15.34 -11.62
CA THR A 2 -15.15 -16.00 -12.68
C THR A 2 -15.56 -17.39 -12.24
N VAL A 3 -16.86 -17.61 -12.20
CA VAL A 3 -17.48 -18.91 -11.86
C VAL A 3 -18.12 -19.48 -13.11
N THR A 4 -17.95 -20.78 -13.33
CA THR A 4 -18.57 -21.50 -14.45
C THR A 4 -19.78 -22.27 -13.95
N THR A 5 -20.90 -22.18 -14.67
CA THR A 5 -22.12 -22.94 -14.40
C THR A 5 -22.52 -23.80 -15.60
N SER A 6 -23.05 -24.98 -15.32
CA SER A 6 -23.46 -25.96 -16.35
C SER A 6 -24.93 -25.86 -16.74
N ALA A 7 -25.74 -25.10 -16.00
CA ALA A 7 -27.15 -24.85 -16.27
C ALA A 7 -27.61 -23.58 -15.51
N ALA A 8 -28.87 -23.18 -15.71
CA ALA A 8 -29.49 -22.13 -14.90
C ALA A 8 -29.48 -22.54 -13.42
N THR A 9 -29.03 -21.63 -12.54
CA THR A 9 -28.90 -21.90 -11.11
C THR A 9 -28.88 -20.60 -10.31
N THR A 10 -29.07 -20.71 -9.00
CA THR A 10 -28.90 -19.59 -8.07
C THR A 10 -27.75 -19.91 -7.13
N ILE A 11 -26.76 -19.04 -7.10
CA ILE A 11 -25.66 -19.11 -6.14
C ILE A 11 -26.11 -18.31 -4.91
N PRO A 12 -26.36 -18.96 -3.76
CA PRO A 12 -26.87 -18.27 -2.59
C PRO A 12 -25.83 -17.32 -1.97
N ALA A 13 -26.32 -16.29 -1.28
CA ALA A 13 -25.48 -15.47 -0.41
C ALA A 13 -24.75 -16.36 0.60
N GLY A 14 -23.50 -16.03 0.90
CA GLY A 14 -22.67 -16.81 1.82
C GLY A 14 -22.03 -18.05 1.22
N THR A 15 -22.18 -18.34 -0.09
CA THR A 15 -21.36 -19.37 -0.76
C THR A 15 -19.88 -19.02 -0.62
N ARG A 16 -19.05 -20.04 -0.32
CA ARG A 16 -17.63 -19.87 -0.01
C ARG A 16 -16.73 -20.56 -1.00
N TRP A 17 -15.65 -19.87 -1.34
CA TRP A 17 -14.53 -20.39 -2.11
C TRP A 17 -13.25 -20.31 -1.29
N GLN A 18 -12.36 -21.27 -1.47
CA GLN A 18 -11.10 -21.36 -0.76
C GLN A 18 -9.94 -21.36 -1.75
N ARG A 19 -8.91 -20.56 -1.47
CA ARG A 19 -7.62 -20.59 -2.17
C ARG A 19 -6.77 -21.74 -1.63
N ALA A 20 -5.80 -22.21 -2.42
CA ALA A 20 -4.96 -23.37 -2.08
C ALA A 20 -4.22 -23.28 -0.71
N ASP A 21 -3.98 -22.08 -0.19
CA ASP A 21 -3.33 -21.82 1.09
C ASP A 21 -4.31 -21.73 2.28
N GLY A 22 -5.60 -21.95 2.03
CA GLY A 22 -6.64 -22.01 3.04
C GLY A 22 -7.46 -20.72 3.21
N VAL A 23 -7.10 -19.63 2.54
CA VAL A 23 -7.84 -18.36 2.64
C VAL A 23 -9.24 -18.49 2.02
N VAL A 24 -10.25 -18.02 2.74
CA VAL A 24 -11.67 -18.18 2.39
C VAL A 24 -12.30 -16.87 1.97
N TYR A 25 -13.09 -16.92 0.90
CA TYR A 25 -13.85 -15.80 0.33
C TYR A 25 -15.33 -16.16 0.33
N SER A 26 -16.19 -15.16 0.55
CA SER A 26 -17.64 -15.32 0.61
C SER A 26 -18.32 -14.40 -0.39
N LEU A 27 -19.38 -14.89 -1.01
CA LEU A 27 -20.32 -14.08 -1.78
C LEU A 27 -21.23 -13.30 -0.82
N ALA A 28 -21.39 -12.00 -1.04
CA ALA A 28 -22.22 -11.14 -0.17
C ALA A 28 -23.72 -11.35 -0.42
N ASP A 29 -24.13 -11.29 -1.68
CA ASP A 29 -25.53 -11.37 -2.09
C ASP A 29 -25.76 -12.54 -3.06
N ALA A 30 -26.97 -13.11 -3.04
CA ALA A 30 -27.31 -14.20 -3.94
C ALA A 30 -27.30 -13.72 -5.41
N ILE A 31 -26.83 -14.57 -6.31
CA ILE A 31 -26.77 -14.29 -7.76
C ILE A 31 -27.56 -15.35 -8.50
N VAL A 32 -28.47 -14.90 -9.35
CA VAL A 32 -29.24 -15.76 -10.27
C VAL A 32 -28.51 -15.81 -11.61
N ILE A 33 -28.31 -17.02 -12.13
CA ILE A 33 -27.68 -17.28 -13.42
C ILE A 33 -28.70 -17.99 -14.31
N ASP A 34 -29.08 -17.33 -15.41
CA ASP A 34 -30.22 -17.76 -16.24
C ASP A 34 -29.89 -18.90 -17.21
N ARG A 35 -28.61 -19.17 -17.47
CA ARG A 35 -28.14 -20.24 -18.38
C ARG A 35 -26.70 -20.64 -18.07
N ALA A 36 -26.28 -21.79 -18.59
CA ALA A 36 -24.89 -22.24 -18.53
C ALA A 36 -23.92 -21.19 -19.10
N GLY A 37 -22.77 -21.04 -18.46
CA GLY A 37 -21.73 -20.11 -18.89
C GLY A 37 -20.82 -19.65 -17.75
N THR A 38 -19.90 -18.75 -18.09
CA THR A 38 -19.02 -18.06 -17.14
C THR A 38 -19.65 -16.75 -16.70
N THR A 39 -19.66 -16.48 -15.40
CA THR A 39 -20.16 -15.22 -14.82
C THR A 39 -19.11 -14.66 -13.87
N GLU A 40 -18.86 -13.36 -13.99
CA GLU A 40 -18.04 -12.63 -13.02
C GLU A 40 -18.88 -12.26 -11.81
N ILE A 41 -18.40 -12.66 -10.62
CA ILE A 41 -19.01 -12.35 -9.34
C ILE A 41 -18.01 -11.62 -8.44
N THR A 42 -18.53 -10.78 -7.54
CA THR A 42 -17.74 -10.09 -6.51
C THR A 42 -17.81 -10.88 -5.22
N VAL A 43 -16.66 -11.17 -4.62
CA VAL A 43 -16.54 -11.88 -3.33
C VAL A 43 -15.63 -11.10 -2.40
N THR A 44 -15.81 -11.29 -1.11
CA THR A 44 -15.03 -10.63 -0.06
C THR A 44 -14.29 -11.68 0.77
N ALA A 45 -13.03 -11.41 1.13
CA ALA A 45 -12.29 -12.27 2.05
C ALA A 45 -12.99 -12.32 3.42
N LEU A 46 -13.14 -13.52 3.99
CA LEU A 46 -13.83 -13.72 5.26
C LEU A 46 -13.00 -13.23 6.44
N ALA A 47 -11.68 -13.44 6.38
CA ALA A 47 -10.73 -12.85 7.31
C ALA A 47 -10.20 -11.54 6.70
N ALA A 48 -10.26 -10.45 7.47
CA ALA A 48 -9.59 -9.22 7.11
C ALA A 48 -8.07 -9.40 7.21
N GLY A 49 -7.32 -8.70 6.36
CA GLY A 49 -5.86 -8.76 6.33
C GLY A 49 -5.28 -8.74 4.93
N GLU A 50 -3.97 -8.54 4.83
CA GLU A 50 -3.24 -8.61 3.56
C GLU A 50 -3.27 -10.04 2.98
N ALA A 51 -3.37 -11.06 3.83
CA ALA A 51 -3.46 -12.46 3.41
C ALA A 51 -4.64 -12.74 2.46
N GLY A 52 -5.70 -11.91 2.52
CA GLY A 52 -6.85 -11.98 1.61
C GLY A 52 -6.58 -11.44 0.20
N ASN A 53 -5.46 -10.77 -0.04
CA ASN A 53 -5.10 -10.28 -1.37
C ASN A 53 -4.65 -11.44 -2.25
N THR A 54 -5.06 -11.43 -3.51
CA THR A 54 -4.85 -12.50 -4.49
C THR A 54 -4.52 -11.89 -5.84
N GLY A 55 -3.52 -12.43 -6.54
CA GLY A 55 -3.20 -12.02 -7.91
C GLY A 55 -4.20 -12.52 -8.94
N GLU A 56 -4.11 -12.02 -10.17
CA GLU A 56 -4.89 -12.51 -11.30
C GLU A 56 -4.66 -14.01 -11.58
N ASN A 57 -5.62 -14.65 -12.24
CA ASN A 57 -5.58 -16.06 -12.64
C ASN A 57 -5.34 -17.07 -11.50
N THR A 58 -5.67 -16.69 -10.26
CA THR A 58 -5.58 -17.58 -9.11
C THR A 58 -6.82 -18.47 -9.04
N LEU A 59 -6.59 -19.78 -8.87
CA LEU A 59 -7.63 -20.79 -8.69
C LEU A 59 -8.18 -20.74 -7.27
N LEU A 60 -9.50 -20.73 -7.15
CA LEU A 60 -10.22 -20.96 -5.92
C LEU A 60 -11.21 -22.11 -6.11
N THR A 61 -11.38 -22.91 -5.06
CA THR A 61 -12.26 -24.08 -5.08
C THR A 61 -13.44 -23.86 -4.15
N LEU A 62 -14.63 -24.22 -4.61
CA LEU A 62 -15.87 -24.14 -3.83
C LEU A 62 -15.78 -25.06 -2.59
N ILE A 63 -16.03 -24.51 -1.40
CA ILE A 63 -15.98 -25.28 -0.14
C ILE A 63 -17.22 -26.16 0.01
N THR A 64 -18.39 -25.60 -0.29
CA THR A 64 -19.67 -26.31 -0.24
C THR A 64 -20.22 -26.40 -1.66
N PRO A 65 -20.32 -27.62 -2.23
CA PRO A 65 -20.92 -27.84 -3.55
C PRO A 65 -22.26 -27.13 -3.72
N VAL A 66 -22.39 -26.33 -4.78
CA VAL A 66 -23.66 -25.73 -5.21
C VAL A 66 -24.06 -26.38 -6.52
N ALA A 67 -25.32 -26.79 -6.64
CA ALA A 67 -25.81 -27.49 -7.82
C ALA A 67 -25.59 -26.65 -9.10
N CYS A 68 -25.13 -27.31 -10.16
CA CYS A 68 -24.83 -26.71 -11.46
C CYS A 68 -23.68 -25.68 -11.46
N VAL A 69 -22.93 -25.55 -10.37
CA VAL A 69 -21.73 -24.71 -10.29
C VAL A 69 -20.49 -25.59 -10.36
N VAL A 70 -19.56 -25.27 -11.25
CA VAL A 70 -18.26 -25.93 -11.32
C VAL A 70 -17.44 -25.52 -10.10
N SER A 71 -16.79 -26.49 -9.44
CA SER A 71 -16.05 -26.24 -8.20
C SER A 71 -14.92 -25.23 -8.36
N ASP A 72 -14.30 -25.19 -9.54
CA ASP A 72 -13.17 -24.32 -9.84
C ASP A 72 -13.64 -22.95 -10.33
N ALA A 73 -13.10 -21.91 -9.69
CA ALA A 73 -13.32 -20.52 -10.05
C ALA A 73 -11.98 -19.79 -10.15
N ILE A 74 -11.85 -18.84 -11.07
CA ILE A 74 -10.58 -18.16 -11.35
C ILE A 74 -10.74 -16.65 -11.15
N THR A 75 -9.78 -16.01 -10.49
CA THR A 75 -9.79 -14.55 -10.36
C THR A 75 -9.43 -13.87 -11.68
N VAL A 76 -10.20 -12.86 -12.10
CA VAL A 76 -9.88 -12.08 -13.32
C VAL A 76 -8.83 -11.02 -13.02
N LYS A 77 -9.17 -10.05 -12.16
CA LYS A 77 -8.29 -8.92 -11.77
C LYS A 77 -7.59 -9.14 -10.41
N GLY A 78 -7.68 -10.34 -9.85
CA GLY A 78 -7.28 -10.62 -8.47
C GLY A 78 -8.22 -10.00 -7.44
N PHE A 79 -7.84 -10.13 -6.16
CA PHE A 79 -8.46 -9.44 -5.03
C PHE A 79 -7.41 -8.55 -4.37
N SER A 80 -7.77 -7.32 -4.02
CA SER A 80 -6.88 -6.34 -3.43
C SER A 80 -7.60 -5.50 -2.38
N GLY A 81 -6.88 -4.63 -1.70
CA GLY A 81 -7.43 -3.73 -0.68
C GLY A 81 -7.50 -4.32 0.73
N GLY A 82 -7.23 -5.62 0.90
CA GLY A 82 -6.99 -6.21 2.20
C GLY A 82 -5.73 -5.64 2.84
N ALA A 83 -5.83 -5.26 4.11
CA ALA A 83 -4.70 -4.84 4.93
C ALA A 83 -4.93 -5.33 6.36
N ASP A 84 -3.83 -5.59 7.06
CA ASP A 84 -3.88 -5.99 8.46
C ASP A 84 -4.41 -4.85 9.33
N ILE A 85 -4.90 -5.21 10.52
CA ILE A 85 -5.34 -4.23 11.51
C ILE A 85 -4.16 -3.30 11.85
N GLU A 86 -4.44 -2.01 11.89
CA GLU A 86 -3.43 -1.02 12.25
C GLU A 86 -2.90 -1.27 13.67
N SER A 87 -1.60 -1.04 13.86
CA SER A 87 -0.98 -1.12 15.18
C SER A 87 -1.38 0.06 16.06
N ALA A 88 -1.23 -0.10 17.38
CA ALA A 88 -1.49 0.99 18.32
C ALA A 88 -0.62 2.25 18.06
N ALA A 89 0.60 2.06 17.56
CA ALA A 89 1.50 3.15 17.21
C ALA A 89 1.03 3.92 15.95
N GLU A 90 0.54 3.20 14.93
CA GLU A 90 -0.06 3.81 13.73
C GLU A 90 -1.34 4.57 14.09
N LEU A 91 -2.19 3.99 14.94
CA LEU A 91 -3.40 4.65 15.46
C LEU A 91 -3.06 5.95 16.21
N LEU A 92 -2.07 5.92 17.11
CA LEU A 92 -1.60 7.10 17.83
C LEU A 92 -1.07 8.16 16.86
N SER A 93 -0.23 7.78 15.90
CA SER A 93 0.29 8.69 14.87
C SER A 93 -0.83 9.38 14.08
N ARG A 94 -1.90 8.64 13.73
CA ARG A 94 -3.06 9.20 13.04
C ARG A 94 -3.85 10.17 13.93
N LEU A 95 -4.00 9.86 15.22
CA LEU A 95 -4.65 10.74 16.18
C LEU A 95 -3.84 12.04 16.38
N GLU A 96 -2.54 11.95 16.61
CA GLU A 96 -1.65 13.11 16.77
C GLU A 96 -1.69 14.01 15.52
N TYR A 97 -1.65 13.41 14.33
CA TYR A 97 -1.76 14.14 13.07
C TYR A 97 -3.07 14.92 12.97
N ARG A 98 -4.21 14.31 13.34
CA ARG A 98 -5.52 14.98 13.33
C ARG A 98 -5.60 16.12 14.35
N VAL A 99 -4.96 15.98 15.50
CA VAL A 99 -4.90 17.03 16.53
C VAL A 99 -4.03 18.20 16.07
N GLN A 100 -2.88 17.93 15.46
CA GLN A 100 -1.97 18.96 14.94
C GLN A 100 -2.54 19.67 13.71
N TYR A 101 -3.26 18.93 12.86
CA TYR A 101 -3.85 19.42 11.61
C TYR A 101 -5.35 19.11 11.59
N PRO A 102 -6.16 19.94 12.28
CA PRO A 102 -7.62 19.82 12.22
C PRO A 102 -8.15 19.88 10.78
N PRO A 103 -9.31 19.25 10.48
CA PRO A 103 -9.91 19.32 9.16
C PRO A 103 -10.25 20.76 8.71
N PHE A 104 -9.89 21.13 7.48
CA PHE A 104 -10.17 22.47 6.92
C PHE A 104 -10.81 22.44 5.51
N GLY A 105 -11.35 21.30 5.08
CA GLY A 105 -12.15 21.21 3.86
C GLY A 105 -11.34 21.18 2.55
N GLY A 106 -10.14 20.60 2.58
CA GLY A 106 -9.32 20.38 1.37
C GLY A 106 -7.99 21.12 1.38
N ASN A 107 -7.39 21.31 2.56
CA ASN A 107 -5.99 21.74 2.62
C ASN A 107 -5.04 20.55 2.34
N GLN A 108 -3.74 20.79 2.23
CA GLN A 108 -2.77 19.72 1.95
C GLN A 108 -2.79 18.57 2.97
N PHE A 109 -3.13 18.86 4.24
CA PHE A 109 -3.16 17.89 5.32
C PHE A 109 -4.44 17.04 5.29
N ASP A 110 -5.54 17.58 4.77
CA ASP A 110 -6.78 16.84 4.54
C ASP A 110 -6.57 15.72 3.52
N TYR A 111 -5.90 16.00 2.39
CA TYR A 111 -5.59 14.98 1.39
C TYR A 111 -4.68 13.88 1.93
N VAL A 112 -3.66 14.25 2.72
CA VAL A 112 -2.80 13.27 3.39
C VAL A 112 -3.59 12.43 4.39
N ARG A 113 -4.49 13.05 5.15
CA ARG A 113 -5.35 12.34 6.11
C ARG A 113 -6.29 11.37 5.41
N TRP A 114 -7.02 11.82 4.39
CA TRP A 114 -7.93 10.97 3.62
C TRP A 114 -7.20 9.79 2.97
N ALA A 115 -5.99 10.02 2.42
CA ALA A 115 -5.17 8.92 1.92
C ALA A 115 -4.81 7.90 3.02
N ARG A 116 -4.42 8.36 4.21
CA ARG A 116 -4.07 7.48 5.36
C ARG A 116 -5.27 6.82 6.05
N GLU A 117 -6.49 7.27 5.79
CA GLU A 117 -7.71 6.61 6.29
C GLU A 117 -8.04 5.35 5.46
N VAL A 118 -7.47 5.23 4.26
CA VAL A 118 -7.61 4.05 3.40
C VAL A 118 -6.72 2.92 3.90
N SER A 119 -7.31 1.74 4.12
CA SER A 119 -6.62 0.58 4.72
C SER A 119 -5.33 0.22 3.99
N GLY A 120 -4.24 0.03 4.74
CA GLY A 120 -2.92 -0.33 4.24
C GLY A 120 -2.03 0.85 3.83
N VAL A 121 -2.56 2.07 3.77
CA VAL A 121 -1.76 3.27 3.51
C VAL A 121 -1.03 3.69 4.79
N THR A 122 0.31 3.62 4.78
CA THR A 122 1.14 3.95 5.95
C THR A 122 1.63 5.39 5.92
N ARG A 123 2.12 5.83 4.76
CA ARG A 123 2.64 7.20 4.52
C ARG A 123 2.02 7.78 3.25
N ALA A 124 1.67 9.06 3.31
CA ALA A 124 1.11 9.80 2.18
C ALA A 124 1.66 11.23 2.13
N TRP A 125 1.74 11.78 0.93
CA TRP A 125 2.21 13.13 0.65
C TRP A 125 1.27 13.82 -0.33
N CYS A 126 1.07 15.12 -0.11
CA CYS A 126 0.25 15.98 -0.95
C CYS A 126 1.13 17.06 -1.59
N PHE A 127 0.95 17.25 -2.90
CA PHE A 127 1.60 18.27 -3.71
C PHE A 127 0.55 19.26 -4.22
N PRO A 128 0.41 20.43 -3.58
CA PRO A 128 -0.45 21.49 -4.09
C PRO A 128 -0.01 21.96 -5.47
N THR A 129 -0.95 22.38 -6.32
CA THR A 129 -0.68 22.92 -7.66
C THR A 129 0.09 21.99 -8.60
N TRP A 130 -0.12 20.68 -8.46
CA TRP A 130 0.64 19.61 -9.13
C TRP A 130 0.84 19.80 -10.64
N LYS A 131 -0.23 20.15 -11.35
CA LYS A 131 -0.28 20.46 -12.79
C LYS A 131 -0.85 21.85 -13.04
N GLY A 132 -0.62 22.78 -12.12
CA GLY A 132 -1.14 24.15 -12.16
C GLY A 132 -2.28 24.40 -11.16
N GLY A 133 -2.87 25.60 -11.23
CA GLY A 133 -3.95 26.02 -10.33
C GLY A 133 -5.15 25.08 -10.38
N GLY A 134 -5.76 24.83 -9.21
CA GLY A 134 -6.91 23.93 -9.08
C GLY A 134 -6.56 22.43 -9.16
N THR A 135 -5.28 22.06 -9.16
CA THR A 135 -4.86 20.66 -9.17
C THR A 135 -4.10 20.27 -7.90
N VAL A 136 -4.26 19.03 -7.46
CA VAL A 136 -3.57 18.46 -6.31
C VAL A 136 -3.01 17.09 -6.68
N GLY A 137 -1.75 16.85 -6.36
CA GLY A 137 -1.12 15.54 -6.51
C GLY A 137 -1.11 14.84 -5.15
N VAL A 138 -1.52 13.58 -5.10
CA VAL A 138 -1.42 12.77 -3.88
C VAL A 138 -0.66 11.49 -4.21
N THR A 139 0.35 11.19 -3.40
CA THR A 139 1.10 9.94 -3.52
C THR A 139 1.27 9.29 -2.17
N PHE A 140 1.44 7.98 -2.15
CA PHE A 140 1.46 7.21 -0.92
C PHE A 140 2.24 5.92 -1.08
N VAL A 141 2.55 5.28 0.05
CA VAL A 141 3.17 3.96 0.14
C VAL A 141 2.50 3.13 1.22
N MET A 142 2.78 1.82 1.18
CA MET A 142 2.18 0.79 2.02
C MET A 142 3.29 -0.06 2.65
N ASP A 143 3.96 0.51 3.65
CA ASP A 143 5.22 -0.03 4.20
C ASP A 143 5.10 -1.41 4.87
N ASN A 144 3.87 -1.82 5.22
CA ASN A 144 3.61 -3.14 5.80
C ASN A 144 3.66 -4.27 4.76
N ARG A 145 3.73 -3.93 3.46
CA ARG A 145 3.87 -4.89 2.35
C ARG A 145 5.34 -5.14 1.99
N SER A 146 5.62 -6.31 1.41
CA SER A 146 6.95 -6.63 0.87
C SER A 146 7.38 -5.66 -0.25
N ASN A 147 6.42 -5.26 -1.10
CA ASN A 147 6.57 -4.15 -2.03
C ASN A 147 5.74 -2.97 -1.51
N ILE A 148 6.43 -1.94 -1.01
CA ILE A 148 5.79 -0.76 -0.43
C ILE A 148 5.04 0.10 -1.46
N PHE A 149 5.31 -0.12 -2.76
CA PHE A 149 4.74 0.69 -3.83
C PHE A 149 3.32 0.24 -4.17
N PRO A 150 2.33 1.17 -4.17
CA PRO A 150 0.94 0.84 -4.46
C PRO A 150 0.75 0.21 -5.84
N GLN A 151 -0.17 -0.76 -5.93
CA GLN A 151 -0.62 -1.32 -7.19
C GLN A 151 -1.72 -0.44 -7.81
N PRO A 152 -2.06 -0.61 -9.10
CA PRO A 152 -3.10 0.19 -9.75
C PRO A 152 -4.44 0.21 -8.99
N ALA A 153 -4.86 -0.93 -8.45
CA ALA A 153 -6.10 -1.03 -7.66
C ALA A 153 -6.03 -0.27 -6.32
N ASP A 154 -4.85 -0.14 -5.71
CA ASP A 154 -4.69 0.68 -4.50
C ASP A 154 -4.80 2.16 -4.85
N VAL A 155 -4.23 2.58 -5.98
CA VAL A 155 -4.32 3.97 -6.46
C VAL A 155 -5.77 4.36 -6.74
N GLU A 156 -6.51 3.48 -7.42
CA GLU A 156 -7.95 3.69 -7.70
C GLU A 156 -8.74 3.79 -6.39
N ARG A 157 -8.55 2.87 -5.44
CA ARG A 157 -9.23 2.89 -4.14
C ARG A 157 -8.96 4.18 -3.34
N VAL A 158 -7.71 4.67 -3.33
CA VAL A 158 -7.38 5.93 -2.66
C VAL A 158 -7.98 7.12 -3.40
N ALA A 159 -7.97 7.11 -4.74
CA ALA A 159 -8.60 8.15 -5.54
C ALA A 159 -10.11 8.25 -5.28
N ASP A 160 -10.81 7.11 -5.27
CA ASP A 160 -12.24 7.04 -5.00
C ASP A 160 -12.57 7.54 -3.60
N TYR A 161 -11.79 7.13 -2.59
CA TYR A 161 -11.99 7.58 -1.22
C TYR A 161 -11.80 9.10 -1.06
N ILE A 162 -10.79 9.68 -1.73
CA ILE A 162 -10.57 11.13 -1.71
C ILE A 162 -11.66 11.88 -2.48
N ALA A 163 -12.13 11.32 -3.60
CA ALA A 163 -13.19 11.91 -4.41
C ALA A 163 -14.50 12.03 -3.60
N GLY A 164 -14.84 11.01 -2.81
CA GLY A 164 -15.94 11.08 -1.86
C GLY A 164 -16.18 9.74 -1.17
N HIS A 165 -16.34 9.77 0.14
CA HIS A 165 -16.69 8.62 0.95
C HIS A 165 -17.73 8.99 2.01
N THR A 166 -18.42 7.97 2.54
CA THR A 166 -19.35 8.16 3.65
C THR A 166 -18.57 8.27 4.96
N ASP A 167 -18.77 9.36 5.68
CA ASP A 167 -18.29 9.50 7.05
C ASP A 167 -19.05 8.49 7.93
N PRO A 168 -18.36 7.58 8.64
CA PRO A 168 -19.01 6.50 9.38
C PRO A 168 -19.79 6.99 10.62
N ILE A 169 -19.54 8.20 11.10
CA ILE A 169 -20.19 8.78 12.28
C ILE A 169 -21.44 9.56 11.87
N THR A 170 -21.32 10.39 10.83
CA THR A 170 -22.40 11.29 10.41
C THR A 170 -23.27 10.73 9.28
N GLY A 171 -22.79 9.74 8.54
CA GLY A 171 -23.45 9.20 7.35
C GLY A 171 -23.45 10.15 6.15
N LEU A 172 -22.82 11.32 6.26
CA LEU A 172 -22.71 12.30 5.19
C LEU A 172 -21.57 11.93 4.25
N ILE A 173 -21.70 12.31 2.97
CA ILE A 173 -20.59 12.22 2.02
C ILE A 173 -19.60 13.35 2.32
N VAL A 174 -18.35 12.98 2.51
CA VAL A 174 -17.21 13.88 2.72
C VAL A 174 -16.10 13.53 1.72
N GLY A 175 -15.24 14.49 1.39
CA GLY A 175 -14.17 14.29 0.42
C GLY A 175 -13.62 15.61 -0.10
N GLN A 176 -12.97 15.55 -1.25
CA GLN A 176 -12.41 16.73 -1.91
C GLN A 176 -13.48 17.80 -2.18
N PRO A 177 -13.11 19.09 -2.13
CA PRO A 177 -14.01 20.17 -2.51
C PRO A 177 -14.27 20.19 -4.03
N ASP A 178 -15.43 20.74 -4.41
CA ASP A 178 -15.80 20.91 -5.81
C ASP A 178 -14.79 21.79 -6.56
N GLY A 179 -14.51 21.43 -7.82
CA GLY A 179 -13.65 22.20 -8.72
C GLY A 179 -12.15 21.94 -8.58
N VAL A 180 -11.71 21.11 -7.62
CA VAL A 180 -10.32 20.65 -7.53
C VAL A 180 -10.15 19.33 -8.28
N ASN A 181 -9.08 19.25 -9.09
CA ASN A 181 -8.70 18.02 -9.76
C ASN A 181 -7.58 17.32 -8.98
N VAL A 182 -7.92 16.23 -8.30
CA VAL A 182 -6.95 15.39 -7.57
C VAL A 182 -6.41 14.30 -8.48
N THR A 183 -5.08 14.22 -8.58
CA THR A 183 -4.36 13.12 -9.22
C THR A 183 -3.69 12.28 -8.15
N VAL A 184 -4.20 11.08 -7.91
CA VAL A 184 -3.55 10.09 -7.06
C VAL A 184 -2.60 9.25 -7.93
N PHE A 185 -1.37 8.99 -7.46
CA PHE A 185 -0.40 8.19 -8.20
C PHE A 185 0.55 7.40 -7.29
N ALA A 186 1.03 6.26 -7.80
CA ALA A 186 2.10 5.51 -7.16
C ALA A 186 3.47 6.16 -7.46
N PRO A 187 4.34 6.36 -6.45
CA PRO A 187 5.68 6.87 -6.69
C PRO A 187 6.55 5.80 -7.35
N LYS A 188 7.56 6.22 -8.11
CA LYS A 188 8.56 5.32 -8.69
C LYS A 188 9.71 5.10 -7.71
N ALA A 189 10.14 3.86 -7.55
CA ALA A 189 11.30 3.52 -6.74
C ALA A 189 12.57 4.09 -7.37
N LYS A 190 13.37 4.79 -6.57
CA LYS A 190 14.72 5.25 -6.94
C LYS A 190 15.73 4.72 -5.92
N PRO A 191 16.26 3.50 -6.13
CA PRO A 191 17.15 2.88 -5.17
C PRO A 191 18.47 3.63 -5.08
N VAL A 192 18.93 3.89 -3.86
CA VAL A 192 20.28 4.38 -3.57
C VAL A 192 21.08 3.18 -3.07
N ASN A 193 22.09 2.75 -3.82
CA ASN A 193 22.92 1.58 -3.52
C ASN A 193 24.22 2.02 -2.81
N PRO A 194 24.30 2.05 -1.47
CA PRO A 194 25.45 2.59 -0.77
C PRO A 194 26.65 1.66 -0.89
N ARG A 195 27.86 2.24 -0.94
CA ARG A 195 29.13 1.49 -0.89
C ARG A 195 29.80 1.78 0.43
N ILE A 196 29.92 0.78 1.29
CA ILE A 196 30.32 0.98 2.69
C ILE A 196 31.44 0.00 3.04
N TYR A 197 32.54 0.54 3.53
CA TYR A 197 33.58 -0.21 4.24
C TYR A 197 33.29 -0.17 5.74
N ILE A 198 33.51 -1.29 6.42
CA ILE A 198 33.40 -1.41 7.88
C ILE A 198 34.52 -2.26 8.44
N SER A 199 34.98 -1.92 9.63
CA SER A 199 35.84 -2.75 10.47
C SER A 199 35.29 -2.80 11.89
N PRO A 200 35.10 -3.98 12.50
CA PRO A 200 35.23 -5.31 11.91
C PRO A 200 34.08 -5.65 10.93
N LYS A 201 34.35 -6.47 9.92
CA LYS A 201 33.37 -6.85 8.87
C LYS A 201 32.55 -8.08 9.26
N THR A 202 31.76 -7.98 10.33
CA THR A 202 30.91 -9.08 10.83
C THR A 202 29.50 -9.08 10.22
N ALA A 203 28.78 -10.20 10.30
CA ALA A 203 27.41 -10.30 9.77
C ALA A 203 26.42 -9.46 10.60
N GLU A 204 26.64 -9.41 11.92
CA GLU A 204 25.83 -8.69 12.89
C GLU A 204 25.90 -7.17 12.63
N LEU A 205 27.11 -6.64 12.39
CA LEU A 205 27.29 -5.21 12.08
C LEU A 205 26.67 -4.84 10.73
N LYS A 206 26.80 -5.70 9.72
CA LYS A 206 26.13 -5.49 8.43
C LYS A 206 24.60 -5.42 8.58
N GLN A 207 24.02 -6.32 9.38
CA GLN A 207 22.58 -6.31 9.66
C GLN A 207 22.16 -5.05 10.43
N ALA A 208 22.91 -4.69 11.48
CA ALA A 208 22.63 -3.49 12.27
C ALA A 208 22.67 -2.20 11.42
N ILE A 209 23.67 -2.05 10.56
CA ILE A 209 23.77 -0.91 9.64
C ILE A 209 22.65 -0.93 8.60
N THR A 210 22.32 -2.10 8.04
CA THR A 210 21.21 -2.23 7.09
C THR A 210 19.90 -1.77 7.74
N HIS A 211 19.66 -2.19 8.98
CA HIS A 211 18.48 -1.77 9.75
C HIS A 211 18.47 -0.27 10.04
N ALA A 212 19.61 0.30 10.44
CA ALA A 212 19.75 1.74 10.70
C ALA A 212 19.50 2.58 9.44
N ILE A 213 20.03 2.15 8.29
CA ILE A 213 19.81 2.79 6.99
C ILE A 213 18.32 2.67 6.61
N ASN A 214 17.71 1.50 6.68
CA ASN A 214 16.29 1.31 6.37
C ASN A 214 15.39 2.19 7.24
N THR A 215 15.69 2.29 8.54
CA THR A 215 14.98 3.15 9.49
C THR A 215 15.12 4.63 9.12
N MET A 216 16.31 5.07 8.71
CA MET A 216 16.54 6.43 8.22
C MET A 216 15.74 6.72 6.94
N PHE A 217 15.75 5.81 5.97
CA PHE A 217 14.93 5.95 4.75
C PHE A 217 13.43 6.06 5.07
N PHE A 218 12.94 5.24 6.00
CA PHE A 218 11.54 5.27 6.41
C PHE A 218 11.14 6.61 7.06
N ASN A 219 11.99 7.14 7.94
CA ASN A 219 11.68 8.34 8.72
C ASN A 219 11.92 9.65 7.98
N GLU A 220 12.93 9.73 7.12
CA GLU A 220 13.43 11.01 6.61
C GLU A 220 13.16 11.27 5.13
N VAL A 221 12.91 10.22 4.33
CA VAL A 221 12.75 10.38 2.89
C VAL A 221 11.29 10.68 2.53
N THR A 222 11.13 11.70 1.69
CA THR A 222 9.87 12.08 1.07
C THR A 222 10.03 12.10 -0.45
N PRO A 223 8.95 11.87 -1.24
CA PRO A 223 9.00 12.10 -2.67
C PRO A 223 9.31 13.57 -2.97
N GLY A 224 10.05 13.85 -4.05
CA GLY A 224 10.55 15.21 -4.32
C GLY A 224 11.71 15.67 -3.42
N GLY A 225 12.14 14.79 -2.50
CA GLY A 225 13.13 15.11 -1.48
C GLY A 225 14.58 15.02 -1.95
N ALA A 226 15.47 15.32 -1.00
CA ALA A 226 16.91 15.22 -1.18
C ALA A 226 17.54 14.46 -0.01
N LEU A 227 18.37 13.47 -0.31
CA LEU A 227 19.14 12.69 0.65
C LEU A 227 20.61 13.08 0.56
N ALA A 228 21.08 13.82 1.56
CA ALA A 228 22.49 14.18 1.67
C ALA A 228 23.33 12.96 2.11
N PRO A 229 24.58 12.81 1.64
CA PRO A 229 25.49 11.75 2.09
C PRO A 229 25.65 11.66 3.61
N SER A 230 25.63 12.81 4.29
CA SER A 230 25.74 12.92 5.75
C SER A 230 24.62 12.20 6.51
N ARG A 231 23.47 11.92 5.88
CA ARG A 231 22.40 11.14 6.47
C ARG A 231 22.78 9.67 6.60
N ILE A 232 23.33 9.09 5.53
CA ILE A 232 23.82 7.71 5.53
C ILE A 232 25.02 7.58 6.47
N ILE A 233 25.96 8.54 6.43
CA ILE A 233 27.10 8.56 7.35
C ILE A 233 26.64 8.55 8.81
N ARG A 234 25.65 9.38 9.18
CA ARG A 234 25.10 9.39 10.55
C ARG A 234 24.41 8.09 10.92
N ALA A 235 23.68 7.47 9.99
CA ALA A 235 23.04 6.17 10.23
C ALA A 235 24.08 5.08 10.52
N VAL A 236 25.19 5.06 9.78
CA VAL A 236 26.29 4.10 10.01
C VAL A 236 27.03 4.42 11.32
N ALA A 237 27.35 5.70 11.57
CA ALA A 237 28.05 6.14 12.77
C ALA A 237 27.27 5.87 14.07
N GLY A 238 25.94 5.74 13.99
CA GLY A 238 25.10 5.39 15.13
C GLY A 238 25.19 3.93 15.57
N VAL A 239 25.84 3.05 14.78
CA VAL A 239 26.01 1.64 15.10
C VAL A 239 27.21 1.44 16.01
N THR A 240 26.99 0.86 17.19
CA THR A 240 28.05 0.55 18.17
C THR A 240 28.87 -0.67 17.74
N GLY A 241 30.16 -0.68 18.07
CA GLY A 241 31.05 -1.80 17.79
C GLY A 241 31.80 -1.72 16.46
N LEU A 242 31.73 -0.58 15.77
CA LEU A 242 32.60 -0.23 14.66
C LEU A 242 33.90 0.37 15.19
N ASP A 243 35.03 -0.20 14.77
CA ASP A 243 36.36 0.40 14.95
C ASP A 243 36.59 1.51 13.91
N ASP A 244 36.17 1.26 12.67
CA ASP A 244 36.26 2.21 11.56
C ASP A 244 35.15 1.95 10.52
N PHE A 245 34.77 2.98 9.78
CA PHE A 245 33.86 2.86 8.64
C PHE A 245 34.10 3.97 7.61
N GLU A 246 33.83 3.66 6.35
CA GLU A 246 33.90 4.62 5.25
C GLU A 246 32.67 4.45 4.36
N VAL A 247 31.91 5.54 4.14
CA VAL A 247 30.82 5.57 3.16
C VAL A 247 31.36 6.16 1.86
N ARG A 248 31.65 5.30 0.88
CA ARG A 248 32.20 5.70 -0.43
C ARG A 248 31.14 6.17 -1.42
N PHE A 249 29.89 5.74 -1.24
CA PHE A 249 28.76 6.20 -2.05
C PHE A 249 27.48 6.24 -1.19
N PRO A 250 26.62 7.26 -1.35
CA PRO A 250 26.70 8.38 -2.30
C PRO A 250 27.72 9.46 -1.91
N THR A 251 28.44 10.01 -2.89
CA THR A 251 29.37 11.14 -2.70
C THR A 251 28.68 12.51 -2.81
N GLU A 252 27.52 12.55 -3.47
CA GLU A 252 26.72 13.75 -3.71
C GLU A 252 25.28 13.57 -3.22
N ILE A 253 24.56 14.69 -3.09
CA ILE A 253 23.15 14.68 -2.70
C ILE A 253 22.33 13.91 -3.72
N GLN A 254 21.64 12.86 -3.27
CA GLN A 254 20.69 12.11 -4.10
C GLN A 254 19.35 12.84 -4.08
N ARG A 255 18.80 13.16 -5.26
CA ARG A 255 17.52 13.86 -5.39
C ARG A 255 16.49 12.96 -6.04
N SER A 256 15.25 13.05 -5.58
CA SER A 256 14.08 12.44 -6.22
C SER A 256 13.18 13.51 -6.80
N GLU A 257 12.55 13.23 -7.93
CA GLU A 257 11.41 14.01 -8.42
C GLU A 257 10.18 13.80 -7.51
N ASN A 258 9.17 14.66 -7.62
CA ASN A 258 7.92 14.50 -6.85
C ASN A 258 7.19 13.17 -7.16
N THR A 259 7.46 12.57 -8.33
CA THR A 259 6.96 11.24 -8.71
C THR A 259 7.87 10.08 -8.30
N GLU A 260 8.97 10.35 -7.60
CA GLU A 260 9.97 9.36 -7.22
C GLU A 260 10.14 9.33 -5.71
N LEU A 261 10.39 8.14 -5.15
CA LEU A 261 10.76 7.98 -3.75
C LEU A 261 12.14 7.30 -3.68
N LEU A 262 13.08 7.90 -2.96
CA LEU A 262 14.36 7.26 -2.71
C LEU A 262 14.15 6.04 -1.81
N THR A 263 14.71 4.90 -2.20
CA THR A 263 14.60 3.66 -1.44
C THR A 263 15.96 3.13 -1.03
N PRO A 264 16.05 2.37 0.07
CA PRO A 264 17.26 1.62 0.37
C PRO A 264 17.50 0.63 -0.77
N GLY A 265 18.64 0.79 -1.44
CA GLY A 265 19.13 -0.15 -2.43
C GLY A 265 19.98 -1.25 -1.79
N THR A 266 20.69 -2.01 -2.64
CA THR A 266 21.64 -3.01 -2.17
C THR A 266 22.90 -2.33 -1.65
N ILE A 267 23.28 -2.62 -0.40
CA ILE A 267 24.55 -2.16 0.17
C ILE A 267 25.68 -3.05 -0.35
N GLU A 268 26.64 -2.43 -1.01
CA GLU A 268 27.89 -3.07 -1.42
C GLU A 268 28.93 -2.93 -0.29
N TRP A 269 29.32 -4.06 0.29
CA TRP A 269 30.26 -4.12 1.41
C TRP A 269 31.70 -4.28 0.93
N LEU A 270 32.49 -3.22 1.09
CA LEU A 270 33.91 -3.16 0.69
C LEU A 270 34.81 -3.89 1.67
#